data_AF-A0A0S7BPF1-F1
#
_entry.id   AF-A0A0S7BPF1-F1
#
_cell.length_a   1.000
_cell.length_b   1.000
_cell.length_c   1.000
_cell.angle_alpha   90.00
_cell.angle_beta   90.00
_cell.angle_gamma   90.00
#
_symmetry.space_group_name_H-M   'P 1'
#
loop_
_entity.id
_entity.type
_entity.pdbx_description
1 polymer ?
#
loop_
_entity_poly.entity_id
_entity_poly.type
_entity_poly.pdbx_seq_one_letter_code
_entity_poly.pdbx_strand_id
1 'polypeptide(L)'
;MEPISRIAIYNLSAVMKETGLQPDVIRVWERRYGLPKPQRTAGGHRLYSEYDVATLKWLHARQIEGLSISRAVELWKELSAAGHDPLQGYLPTIEVREPAPPAEEDHLDTLRTEWLNACLVFDDSKAENTVNQAFGIASVETVCFEILQKGVRQMGDWWHQGQATVQQEHFATGLAIRRIDTLVSTTPNPTRQQTVLVGCPAGEWHSFPIRLLTLLLRRRGLNVISLGANIPLDQMQQTAASIRPDLVVLAAQQLTTAAALRSASVLFQQAKIPMAYGGLIFKRIPGLREKIPGFYLGDTLENCVERVEELLADPVHYPESTFVSETDLEIAARFRAKWPQIEMRLMAGLQEKSLASEYMATVNAFFAEGLAAALELGDPAWMENDLAWVGQLLTGRQISIRRLKPYLDAYREAIESEMGESGMRITGWLRNYLDGN
;
A
#
# COMPACT_ATOMS: atom_id res chain seq x y z
N MET A 1 -47.63 -20.25 -24.21
CA MET A 1 -46.17 -20.28 -24.44
C MET A 1 -45.94 -21.07 -25.70
N GLU A 2 -45.27 -20.49 -26.69
CA GLU A 2 -44.81 -21.26 -27.85
C GLU A 2 -43.80 -22.33 -27.40
N PRO A 3 -43.82 -23.53 -27.98
CA PRO A 3 -42.85 -24.57 -27.64
C PRO A 3 -41.44 -24.16 -28.07
N ILE A 4 -40.45 -24.25 -27.18
CA ILE A 4 -39.04 -23.95 -27.46
C ILE A 4 -38.55 -24.79 -28.65
N SER A 5 -37.89 -24.16 -29.62
CA SER A 5 -37.48 -24.85 -30.85
C SER A 5 -36.46 -25.96 -30.57
N ARG A 6 -36.74 -27.14 -31.15
CA ARG A 6 -35.84 -28.32 -31.11
C ARG A 6 -34.99 -28.47 -32.37
N ILE A 7 -35.01 -27.48 -33.26
CA ILE A 7 -34.23 -27.49 -34.49
C ILE A 7 -32.78 -27.11 -34.16
N ALA A 8 -31.83 -27.98 -34.51
CA ALA A 8 -30.42 -27.79 -34.19
C ALA A 8 -29.73 -26.88 -35.22
N ILE A 9 -29.62 -25.59 -34.90
CA ILE A 9 -29.01 -24.56 -35.78
C ILE A 9 -27.81 -23.84 -35.15
N TYR A 10 -27.60 -23.96 -33.83
CA TYR A 10 -26.54 -23.24 -33.13
C TYR A 10 -25.24 -24.03 -33.12
N ASN A 11 -24.13 -23.36 -33.44
CA ASN A 11 -22.80 -23.92 -33.26
C ASN A 11 -22.31 -23.75 -31.81
N LEU A 12 -21.23 -24.44 -31.45
CA LEU A 12 -20.67 -24.40 -30.09
C LEU A 12 -20.34 -22.97 -29.62
N SER A 13 -19.83 -22.11 -30.51
CA SER A 13 -19.52 -20.71 -30.18
C SER A 13 -20.76 -19.88 -29.84
N ALA A 14 -21.87 -20.10 -30.55
CA ALA A 14 -23.14 -19.45 -30.23
C ALA A 14 -23.70 -19.93 -28.89
N VAL A 15 -23.58 -21.22 -28.59
CA VAL A 15 -24.00 -21.78 -27.30
C VAL A 15 -23.16 -21.25 -26.14
N MET A 16 -21.84 -21.10 -26.31
CA MET A 16 -20.97 -20.49 -25.29
C MET A 16 -21.42 -19.06 -24.99
N LYS A 17 -21.70 -18.27 -26.03
CA LYS A 17 -22.16 -16.89 -25.88
C LYS A 17 -23.50 -16.81 -25.14
N GLU A 18 -24.41 -17.73 -25.43
CA GLU A 18 -25.74 -17.77 -24.83
C GLU A 18 -25.75 -18.31 -23.40
N THR A 19 -24.89 -19.27 -23.08
CA THR A 19 -24.93 -20.00 -21.79
C THR A 19 -23.86 -19.55 -20.79
N GLY A 20 -22.81 -18.87 -21.25
CA GLY A 20 -21.64 -18.51 -20.43
C GLY A 20 -20.75 -19.71 -20.07
N LEU A 21 -21.08 -20.92 -20.51
CA LEU A 21 -20.36 -22.14 -20.16
C LEU A 21 -19.17 -22.40 -21.10
N GLN A 22 -18.06 -22.87 -20.51
CA GLN A 22 -16.87 -23.23 -21.29
C GLN A 22 -17.10 -24.51 -22.12
N PRO A 23 -16.45 -24.63 -23.31
CA PRO A 23 -16.59 -25.79 -24.21
C PRO A 23 -16.42 -27.13 -23.53
N ASP A 24 -15.44 -27.23 -22.63
CA ASP A 24 -15.09 -28.47 -21.96
C ASP A 24 -16.14 -28.86 -20.91
N VAL A 25 -16.81 -27.89 -20.28
CA VAL A 25 -17.93 -28.14 -19.36
C VAL A 25 -19.11 -28.74 -20.12
N ILE A 26 -19.49 -28.14 -21.25
CA ILE A 26 -20.58 -28.62 -22.11
C ILE A 26 -20.29 -30.05 -22.60
N ARG A 27 -19.05 -30.32 -23.04
CA ARG A 27 -18.61 -31.65 -23.49
C ARG A 27 -18.59 -32.68 -22.37
N VAL A 28 -18.17 -32.28 -21.17
CA VAL A 28 -18.16 -33.15 -19.99
C VAL A 28 -19.59 -33.51 -19.59
N TRP A 29 -20.53 -32.57 -19.65
CA TRP A 29 -21.93 -32.84 -19.31
C TRP A 29 -22.60 -33.76 -20.33
N GLU A 30 -22.38 -33.50 -21.63
CA GLU A 30 -22.83 -34.39 -22.70
C GLU A 30 -22.30 -35.82 -22.49
N ARG A 31 -20.99 -35.96 -22.25
CA ARG A 31 -20.33 -37.27 -22.10
C ARG A 31 -20.75 -38.01 -20.83
N ARG A 32 -20.83 -37.30 -19.69
CA ARG A 32 -21.02 -37.89 -18.36
C ARG A 32 -22.48 -38.11 -18.01
N TYR A 33 -23.36 -37.26 -18.51
CA TYR A 33 -24.76 -37.20 -18.10
C TYR A 33 -25.75 -37.38 -19.25
N GLY A 34 -25.29 -37.28 -20.50
CA GLY A 34 -26.12 -37.41 -21.70
C GLY A 34 -26.98 -36.18 -21.98
N LEU A 35 -26.59 -35.01 -21.45
CA LEU A 35 -27.30 -33.73 -21.57
C LEU A 35 -26.29 -32.60 -21.84
N PRO A 36 -26.54 -31.71 -22.81
CA PRO A 36 -27.60 -31.76 -23.83
C PRO A 36 -27.39 -32.90 -24.85
N LYS A 37 -28.32 -33.08 -25.79
CA LYS A 37 -28.23 -34.10 -26.86
C LYS A 37 -28.10 -33.43 -28.24
N PRO A 38 -26.94 -32.81 -28.53
CA PRO A 38 -26.76 -32.08 -29.79
C PRO A 38 -26.82 -33.03 -31.00
N GLN A 39 -27.37 -32.53 -32.10
CA GLN A 39 -27.32 -33.21 -33.39
C GLN A 39 -25.92 -33.10 -33.99
N ARG A 40 -25.55 -34.04 -34.87
CA ARG A 40 -24.29 -33.98 -35.61
C ARG A 40 -24.54 -33.70 -37.07
N THR A 41 -23.76 -32.78 -37.63
CA THR A 41 -23.68 -32.57 -39.08
C THR A 41 -23.08 -33.78 -39.79
N ALA A 42 -23.23 -33.87 -41.11
CA ALA A 42 -22.57 -34.88 -41.93
C ALA A 42 -21.03 -34.88 -41.76
N GLY A 43 -20.44 -33.75 -41.40
CA GLY A 43 -19.01 -33.59 -41.07
C GLY A 43 -18.64 -33.89 -39.61
N GLY A 44 -19.59 -34.36 -38.78
CA GLY A 44 -19.33 -34.77 -37.39
C GLY A 44 -19.33 -33.63 -36.36
N HIS A 45 -19.55 -32.37 -36.76
CA HIS A 45 -19.65 -31.22 -35.84
C HIS A 45 -21.00 -31.17 -35.12
N ARG A 46 -21.00 -30.73 -33.85
CA ARG A 46 -22.20 -30.58 -33.01
C ARG A 46 -22.99 -29.34 -33.38
N LEU A 47 -24.30 -29.53 -33.53
CA LEU A 47 -25.31 -28.48 -33.63
C LEU A 47 -26.28 -28.61 -32.47
N TYR A 48 -26.60 -27.48 -31.86
CA TYR A 48 -27.45 -27.37 -30.69
C TYR A 48 -28.76 -26.69 -31.08
N SER A 49 -29.85 -27.12 -30.46
CA SER A 49 -31.17 -26.47 -30.57
C SER A 49 -31.36 -25.41 -29.48
N GLU A 50 -32.38 -24.56 -29.62
CA GLU A 50 -32.78 -23.64 -28.54
C GLU A 50 -33.14 -24.42 -27.27
N TYR A 51 -33.73 -25.61 -27.43
CA TYR A 51 -34.02 -26.53 -26.32
C TYR A 51 -32.74 -27.01 -25.62
N ASP A 52 -31.67 -27.31 -26.37
CA ASP A 52 -30.37 -27.68 -25.78
C ASP A 52 -29.73 -26.50 -25.03
N VAL A 53 -29.84 -25.29 -25.58
CA VAL A 53 -29.36 -24.06 -24.93
C VAL A 53 -30.14 -23.79 -23.64
N ALA A 54 -31.47 -23.93 -23.66
CA ALA A 54 -32.31 -23.79 -22.49
C ALA A 54 -32.02 -24.87 -21.43
N THR A 55 -31.75 -26.11 -21.86
CA THR A 55 -31.32 -27.20 -20.98
C THR A 55 -30.00 -26.86 -20.26
N LEU A 56 -29.03 -26.32 -20.99
CA LEU A 56 -27.75 -25.87 -20.41
C LEU A 56 -27.95 -24.72 -19.42
N LYS A 57 -28.76 -23.72 -19.77
CA LYS A 57 -29.11 -22.60 -18.88
C LYS A 57 -29.78 -23.09 -17.59
N TRP A 58 -30.71 -24.05 -17.70
CA TRP A 58 -31.41 -24.64 -16.55
C TRP A 58 -30.45 -25.40 -15.62
N LEU A 59 -29.56 -26.23 -16.18
CA LEU A 59 -28.57 -26.97 -15.39
C LEU A 59 -27.59 -26.03 -14.69
N HIS A 60 -27.15 -24.97 -15.38
CA HIS A 60 -26.25 -23.98 -14.81
C HIS A 60 -26.92 -23.17 -13.68
N ALA A 61 -28.19 -22.77 -13.84
CA ALA A 61 -28.96 -22.08 -12.81
C ALA A 61 -29.08 -22.91 -11.52
N ARG A 62 -29.36 -24.22 -11.64
CA ARG A 62 -29.41 -25.12 -10.47
C ARG A 62 -28.06 -25.24 -9.76
N GLN A 63 -26.94 -25.16 -10.49
CA GLN A 63 -25.62 -25.14 -9.87
C GLN A 63 -25.36 -23.85 -9.09
N ILE A 64 -25.80 -22.70 -9.61
CA ILE A 64 -25.69 -21.41 -8.92
C ILE A 64 -26.53 -21.42 -7.64
N GLU A 65 -27.68 -22.09 -7.64
CA GLU A 65 -28.52 -22.33 -6.46
C GLU A 65 -27.93 -23.35 -5.47
N GLY A 66 -26.73 -23.87 -5.73
CA GLY A 66 -25.98 -24.74 -4.82
C GLY A 66 -26.17 -26.25 -5.04
N LEU A 67 -26.90 -26.68 -6.08
CA LEU A 67 -27.01 -28.10 -6.40
C LEU A 67 -25.73 -28.59 -7.10
N SER A 68 -25.26 -29.78 -6.74
CA SER A 68 -24.24 -30.46 -7.54
C SER A 68 -24.82 -30.85 -8.91
N ILE A 69 -23.98 -30.81 -9.95
CA ILE A 69 -24.43 -31.10 -11.33
C ILE A 69 -25.06 -32.49 -11.46
N SER A 70 -24.59 -33.49 -10.70
CA SER A 70 -25.18 -34.83 -10.68
C SER A 70 -26.61 -34.81 -10.17
N ARG A 71 -26.88 -34.02 -9.12
CA ARG A 71 -28.21 -33.89 -8.50
C ARG A 71 -29.17 -33.05 -9.35
N ALA A 72 -28.66 -32.02 -10.04
CA ALA A 72 -29.43 -31.27 -11.03
C ALA A 72 -29.84 -32.15 -12.22
N VAL A 73 -28.94 -33.00 -12.71
CA VAL A 73 -29.22 -33.98 -13.78
C VAL A 73 -30.22 -35.04 -13.32
N GLU A 74 -30.13 -35.50 -12.07
CA GLU A 74 -31.07 -36.46 -11.50
C GLU A 74 -32.48 -35.87 -11.44
N LEU A 75 -32.61 -34.64 -10.92
CA LEU A 75 -33.87 -33.88 -10.92
C LEU A 75 -34.44 -33.69 -12.32
N TRP A 76 -33.58 -33.37 -13.31
CA TRP A 76 -33.99 -33.26 -14.72
C TRP A 76 -34.59 -34.58 -15.24
N LYS A 77 -33.97 -35.71 -14.92
CA LYS A 77 -34.43 -37.04 -15.35
C LYS A 77 -35.72 -37.46 -14.64
N GLU A 78 -35.85 -37.17 -13.35
CA GLU A 78 -37.07 -37.45 -12.58
C GLU A 78 -38.28 -36.68 -13.11
N LEU A 79 -38.12 -35.37 -13.35
CA LEU A 79 -39.17 -34.53 -13.93
C LEU A 79 -39.59 -35.02 -15.32
N SER A 80 -38.59 -35.34 -16.17
CA SER A 80 -38.82 -35.89 -17.50
C SER A 80 -39.54 -37.24 -17.47
N ALA A 81 -39.22 -38.10 -16.49
CA ALA A 81 -39.85 -39.41 -16.30
C ALA A 81 -41.29 -39.31 -15.77
N ALA A 82 -41.60 -38.26 -15.00
CA ALA A 82 -42.94 -37.93 -14.55
C ALA A 82 -43.82 -37.28 -15.64
N GLY A 83 -43.35 -37.21 -16.90
CA GLY A 83 -44.08 -36.61 -18.02
C GLY A 83 -44.14 -35.09 -18.01
N HIS A 84 -43.36 -34.43 -17.13
CA HIS A 84 -43.27 -32.98 -17.05
C HIS A 84 -42.00 -32.52 -17.78
N ASP A 85 -42.14 -31.56 -18.70
CA ASP A 85 -40.96 -30.94 -19.31
C ASP A 85 -40.30 -30.02 -18.25
N PRO A 86 -39.03 -30.25 -17.85
CA PRO A 86 -38.35 -29.43 -16.84
C PRO A 86 -38.23 -27.94 -17.21
N LEU A 87 -38.43 -27.61 -18.49
CA LEU A 87 -38.45 -26.24 -19.01
C LEU A 87 -39.87 -25.63 -19.05
N GLN A 88 -40.91 -26.41 -18.77
CA GLN A 88 -42.30 -25.94 -18.74
C GLN A 88 -42.55 -25.12 -17.45
N GLY A 89 -42.75 -23.82 -17.62
CA GLY A 89 -42.81 -22.87 -16.49
C GLY A 89 -41.45 -22.30 -16.09
N TYR A 90 -40.35 -22.76 -16.70
CA TYR A 90 -39.05 -22.08 -16.63
C TYR A 90 -39.08 -20.91 -17.61
N LEU A 91 -39.63 -19.78 -17.17
CA LEU A 91 -39.32 -18.50 -17.77
C LEU A 91 -37.90 -18.16 -17.32
N PRO A 92 -36.89 -18.10 -18.21
CA PRO A 92 -35.69 -17.39 -17.84
C PRO A 92 -36.16 -15.97 -17.56
N THR A 93 -36.18 -15.56 -16.30
CA THR A 93 -36.21 -14.15 -15.96
C THR A 93 -34.90 -13.61 -16.51
N ILE A 94 -34.91 -13.25 -17.79
CA ILE A 94 -33.91 -12.39 -18.36
C ILE A 94 -34.25 -11.02 -17.76
N GLU A 95 -33.90 -10.84 -16.49
CA GLU A 95 -33.19 -9.61 -16.19
C GLU A 95 -32.03 -9.65 -17.17
N VAL A 96 -32.12 -8.84 -18.23
CA VAL A 96 -30.91 -8.35 -18.90
C VAL A 96 -30.28 -7.46 -17.84
N ARG A 97 -29.71 -8.10 -16.81
CA ARG A 97 -28.54 -7.56 -16.17
C ARG A 97 -27.53 -7.68 -17.30
N GLU A 98 -27.32 -6.58 -18.01
CA GLU A 98 -26.00 -6.32 -18.59
C GLU A 98 -25.02 -6.91 -17.58
N PRO A 99 -24.07 -7.79 -17.98
CA PRO A 99 -23.11 -8.31 -17.03
C PRO A 99 -22.64 -7.09 -16.26
N ALA A 100 -22.96 -7.04 -14.96
CA ALA A 100 -22.42 -5.99 -14.13
C ALA A 100 -20.93 -6.05 -14.49
N PRO A 101 -20.32 -4.94 -14.96
CA PRO A 101 -18.92 -4.96 -15.31
C PRO A 101 -18.23 -5.72 -14.17
N PRO A 102 -17.33 -6.69 -14.45
CA PRO A 102 -16.58 -7.34 -13.37
C PRO A 102 -16.16 -6.18 -12.49
N ALA A 103 -16.65 -6.16 -11.23
CA ALA A 103 -16.72 -4.95 -10.42
C ALA A 103 -15.40 -4.20 -10.65
N GLU A 104 -15.38 -2.92 -11.03
CA GLU A 104 -14.17 -2.26 -11.58
C GLU A 104 -12.87 -2.61 -10.82
N GLU A 105 -13.00 -2.90 -9.52
CA GLU A 105 -12.06 -3.62 -8.64
C GLU A 105 -11.37 -4.87 -9.26
N ASP A 106 -12.08 -5.87 -9.79
CA ASP A 106 -11.55 -7.13 -10.35
C ASP A 106 -10.67 -6.91 -11.60
N HIS A 107 -11.02 -5.93 -12.44
CA HIS A 107 -10.23 -5.62 -13.63
C HIS A 107 -8.99 -4.76 -13.29
N LEU A 108 -9.13 -3.78 -12.39
CA LEU A 108 -7.98 -3.00 -11.90
C LEU A 108 -7.01 -3.86 -11.07
N ASP A 109 -7.51 -4.83 -10.32
CA ASP A 109 -6.70 -5.80 -9.58
C ASP A 109 -5.90 -6.71 -10.52
N THR A 110 -6.51 -7.13 -11.63
CA THR A 110 -5.84 -7.86 -12.71
C THR A 110 -4.71 -7.01 -13.30
N LEU A 111 -4.99 -5.76 -13.68
CA LEU A 111 -3.99 -4.85 -14.23
C LEU A 111 -2.88 -4.53 -13.20
N ARG A 112 -3.21 -4.39 -11.91
CA ARG A 112 -2.19 -4.22 -10.85
C ARG A 112 -1.28 -5.44 -10.78
N THR A 113 -1.83 -6.64 -10.86
CA THR A 113 -1.05 -7.88 -10.84
C THR A 113 -0.18 -8.02 -12.08
N GLU A 114 -0.68 -7.64 -13.25
CA GLU A 114 0.12 -7.58 -14.48
C GLU A 114 1.26 -6.57 -14.39
N TRP A 115 1.01 -5.39 -13.83
CA TRP A 115 2.02 -4.37 -13.60
C TRP A 115 3.11 -4.87 -12.65
N LEU A 116 2.72 -5.47 -11.52
CA LEU A 116 3.64 -6.08 -10.55
C LEU A 116 4.50 -7.17 -11.20
N ASN A 117 3.88 -8.06 -11.98
CA ASN A 117 4.59 -9.14 -12.68
C ASN A 117 5.58 -8.60 -13.71
N ALA A 118 5.22 -7.52 -14.43
CA ALA A 118 6.14 -6.85 -15.34
C ALA A 118 7.33 -6.22 -14.58
N CYS A 119 7.07 -5.58 -13.44
CA CYS A 119 8.11 -5.02 -12.58
C CYS A 119 9.08 -6.09 -12.05
N LEU A 120 8.59 -7.27 -11.67
CA LEU A 120 9.43 -8.37 -11.18
C LEU A 120 10.44 -8.87 -12.22
N VAL A 121 10.17 -8.71 -13.52
CA VAL A 121 11.06 -9.12 -14.61
C VAL A 121 11.70 -7.95 -15.36
N PHE A 122 11.62 -6.73 -14.81
CA PHE A 122 12.17 -5.50 -15.39
C PHE A 122 11.62 -5.14 -16.79
N ASP A 123 10.39 -5.54 -17.10
CA ASP A 123 9.74 -5.22 -18.38
C ASP A 123 9.07 -3.84 -18.33
N ASP A 124 9.87 -2.79 -18.56
CA ASP A 124 9.45 -1.38 -18.57
C ASP A 124 8.29 -1.17 -19.56
N SER A 125 8.40 -1.74 -20.77
CA SER A 125 7.41 -1.57 -21.83
C SER A 125 6.06 -2.18 -21.46
N LYS A 126 6.04 -3.40 -20.92
CA LYS A 126 4.79 -4.01 -20.46
C LYS A 126 4.20 -3.26 -19.27
N ALA A 127 5.01 -2.89 -18.29
CA ALA A 127 4.54 -2.14 -17.12
C ALA A 127 3.87 -0.82 -17.53
N GLU A 128 4.50 -0.05 -18.43
CA GLU A 128 3.94 1.20 -18.94
C GLU A 128 2.67 0.99 -19.77
N ASN A 129 2.63 -0.05 -20.60
CA ASN A 129 1.44 -0.39 -21.38
C ASN A 129 0.26 -0.79 -20.48
N THR A 130 0.49 -1.57 -19.43
CA THR A 130 -0.55 -1.94 -18.45
C THR A 130 -1.12 -0.71 -17.75
N VAL A 131 -0.27 0.24 -17.36
CA VAL A 131 -0.73 1.51 -16.76
C VAL A 131 -1.49 2.37 -17.77
N ASN A 132 -1.04 2.43 -19.03
CA ASN A 132 -1.75 3.14 -20.09
C ASN A 132 -3.14 2.54 -20.37
N GLN A 133 -3.27 1.21 -20.34
CA GLN A 133 -4.56 0.52 -20.47
C GLN A 133 -5.49 0.90 -19.32
N ALA A 134 -4.98 0.97 -18.09
CA ALA A 134 -5.76 1.38 -16.93
C ALA A 134 -6.31 2.82 -17.06
N PHE A 135 -5.52 3.76 -17.59
CA PHE A 135 -6.00 5.13 -17.87
C PHE A 135 -7.06 5.18 -18.98
N GLY A 136 -7.18 4.13 -19.81
CA GLY A 136 -8.23 4.03 -20.81
C GLY A 136 -9.62 3.70 -20.23
N ILE A 137 -9.69 3.24 -18.99
CA ILE A 137 -10.92 2.71 -18.37
C ILE A 137 -11.21 3.29 -16.97
N ALA A 138 -10.26 3.98 -16.34
CA ALA A 138 -10.40 4.53 -15.01
C ALA A 138 -9.83 5.95 -14.89
N SER A 139 -10.28 6.70 -13.88
CA SER A 139 -9.78 8.05 -13.62
C SER A 139 -8.30 8.05 -13.25
N VAL A 140 -7.64 9.21 -13.41
CA VAL A 140 -6.22 9.35 -13.07
C VAL A 140 -5.98 9.00 -11.60
N GLU A 141 -6.84 9.50 -10.72
CA GLU A 141 -6.84 9.26 -9.29
C GLU A 141 -6.99 7.77 -8.98
N THR A 142 -7.98 7.12 -9.58
CA THR A 142 -8.22 5.68 -9.42
C THR A 142 -6.98 4.87 -9.81
N VAL A 143 -6.38 5.13 -10.97
CA VAL A 143 -5.16 4.40 -11.41
C VAL A 143 -3.99 4.66 -10.46
N CYS A 144 -3.82 5.90 -9.99
CA CYS A 144 -2.75 6.24 -9.05
C CYS A 144 -2.90 5.51 -7.71
N PHE A 145 -4.12 5.39 -7.18
CA PHE A 145 -4.38 4.69 -5.91
C PHE A 145 -4.38 3.18 -6.10
N GLU A 146 -5.20 2.68 -7.01
CA GLU A 146 -5.50 1.25 -7.17
C GLU A 146 -4.38 0.46 -7.83
N ILE A 147 -3.55 1.08 -8.67
CA ILE A 147 -2.44 0.40 -9.34
C ILE A 147 -1.10 0.86 -8.78
N LEU A 148 -0.80 2.17 -8.85
CA LEU A 148 0.54 2.66 -8.52
C LEU A 148 0.82 2.61 -7.00
N GLN A 149 -0.04 3.19 -6.16
CA GLN A 149 0.17 3.22 -4.71
C GLN A 149 0.05 1.82 -4.10
N LYS A 150 -1.03 1.09 -4.40
CA LYS A 150 -1.21 -0.29 -3.93
C LYS A 150 -0.10 -1.22 -4.47
N GLY A 151 0.33 -1.04 -5.71
CA GLY A 151 1.42 -1.81 -6.32
C GLY A 151 2.77 -1.54 -5.65
N VAL A 152 3.18 -0.28 -5.47
CA VAL A 152 4.42 0.06 -4.77
C VAL A 152 4.40 -0.46 -3.33
N ARG A 153 3.26 -0.37 -2.63
CA ARG A 153 3.10 -0.96 -1.30
C ARG A 153 3.29 -2.48 -1.32
N GLN A 154 2.65 -3.18 -2.25
CA GLN A 154 2.77 -4.63 -2.39
C GLN A 154 4.20 -5.05 -2.69
N MET A 155 4.92 -4.31 -3.53
CA MET A 155 6.33 -4.53 -3.82
C MET A 155 7.21 -4.35 -2.57
N GLY A 156 6.92 -3.34 -1.75
CA GLY A 156 7.56 -3.15 -0.45
C GLY A 156 7.29 -4.30 0.52
N ASP A 157 6.07 -4.83 0.56
CA ASP A 157 5.71 -5.99 1.38
C ASP A 157 6.46 -7.25 0.92
N TRP A 158 6.55 -7.49 -0.39
CA TRP A 158 7.33 -8.60 -0.96
C TRP A 158 8.83 -8.46 -0.67
N TRP A 159 9.38 -7.25 -0.78
CA TRP A 159 10.77 -6.99 -0.41
C TRP A 159 11.04 -7.29 1.06
N HIS A 160 10.15 -6.85 1.95
CA HIS A 160 10.25 -7.09 3.39
C HIS A 160 10.20 -8.60 3.73
N GLN A 161 9.41 -9.37 2.97
CA GLN A 161 9.30 -10.82 3.09
C GLN A 161 10.41 -11.60 2.38
N GLY A 162 11.33 -10.93 1.69
CA GLY A 162 12.39 -11.57 0.89
C GLY A 162 11.91 -12.20 -0.42
N GLN A 163 10.69 -11.89 -0.87
CA GLN A 163 10.08 -12.34 -2.13
C GLN A 163 10.42 -11.44 -3.32
N ALA A 164 10.82 -10.19 -3.06
CA ALA A 164 11.34 -9.26 -4.05
C ALA A 164 12.72 -8.73 -3.63
N THR A 165 13.55 -8.41 -4.62
CA THR A 165 14.85 -7.77 -4.43
C THR A 165 14.68 -6.26 -4.24
N VAL A 166 15.71 -5.62 -3.65
CA VAL A 166 15.76 -4.14 -3.55
C VAL A 166 15.72 -3.51 -4.96
N GLN A 167 16.36 -4.14 -5.94
CA GLN A 167 16.40 -3.66 -7.33
C GLN A 167 15.01 -3.67 -7.98
N GLN A 168 14.20 -4.70 -7.72
CA GLN A 168 12.82 -4.76 -8.20
C GLN A 168 11.93 -3.70 -7.53
N GLU A 169 12.10 -3.47 -6.23
CA GLU A 169 11.41 -2.38 -5.52
C GLU A 169 11.78 -1.02 -6.12
N HIS A 170 13.08 -0.73 -6.28
CA HIS A 170 13.55 0.51 -6.87
C HIS A 170 13.06 0.70 -8.30
N PHE A 171 13.03 -0.37 -9.09
CA PHE A 171 12.48 -0.33 -10.46
C PHE A 171 11.00 0.03 -10.47
N ALA A 172 10.19 -0.68 -9.67
CA ALA A 172 8.74 -0.45 -9.58
C ALA A 172 8.41 0.97 -9.08
N THR A 173 9.06 1.40 -7.99
CA THR A 173 8.89 2.75 -7.42
C THR A 173 9.37 3.82 -8.39
N GLY A 174 10.49 3.60 -9.11
CA GLY A 174 11.00 4.51 -10.14
C GLY A 174 10.02 4.71 -11.30
N LEU A 175 9.41 3.63 -11.81
CA LEU A 175 8.36 3.72 -12.85
C LEU A 175 7.14 4.48 -12.36
N ALA A 176 6.67 4.17 -11.15
CA ALA A 176 5.52 4.84 -10.56
C ALA A 176 5.78 6.35 -10.38
N ILE A 177 6.95 6.74 -9.88
CA ILE A 177 7.37 8.15 -9.75
C ILE A 177 7.44 8.83 -11.12
N ARG A 178 8.08 8.21 -12.12
CA ARG A 178 8.17 8.74 -13.49
C ARG A 178 6.79 9.03 -14.07
N ARG A 179 5.83 8.12 -13.83
CA ARG A 179 4.45 8.28 -14.29
C ARG A 179 3.73 9.43 -13.58
N ILE A 180 3.84 9.52 -12.25
CA ILE A 180 3.25 10.63 -11.48
C ILE A 180 3.83 11.97 -11.92
N ASP A 181 5.15 12.10 -12.09
CA ASP A 181 5.78 13.35 -12.51
C ASP A 181 5.33 13.77 -13.92
N THR A 182 5.13 12.80 -14.82
CA THR A 182 4.53 13.05 -16.15
C THR A 182 3.12 13.62 -16.01
N LEU A 183 2.29 13.05 -15.13
CA LEU A 183 0.95 13.57 -14.87
C LEU A 183 0.97 14.96 -14.23
N VAL A 184 1.90 15.21 -13.30
CA VAL A 184 2.08 16.53 -12.67
C VAL A 184 2.43 17.59 -13.72
N SER A 185 3.37 17.28 -14.64
CA SER A 185 3.80 18.23 -15.68
C SER A 185 2.73 18.57 -16.72
N THR A 186 1.73 17.69 -16.87
CA THR A 186 0.60 17.87 -17.80
C THR A 186 -0.63 18.51 -17.14
N THR A 187 -0.59 18.77 -15.83
CA THR A 187 -1.67 19.53 -15.17
C THR A 187 -1.70 20.99 -15.66
N PRO A 188 -2.90 21.59 -15.84
CA PRO A 188 -3.04 23.00 -16.18
C PRO A 188 -2.38 23.92 -15.15
N ASN A 189 -2.20 25.19 -15.55
CA ASN A 189 -1.78 26.23 -14.61
C ASN A 189 -2.78 26.35 -13.43
N PRO A 190 -2.30 26.71 -12.24
CA PRO A 190 -3.17 26.92 -11.08
C PRO A 190 -4.30 27.90 -11.39
N THR A 191 -5.52 27.56 -10.96
CA THR A 191 -6.71 28.42 -11.07
C THR A 191 -7.02 29.15 -9.76
N ARG A 192 -6.34 28.77 -8.68
CA ARG A 192 -6.47 29.34 -7.34
C ARG A 192 -5.22 30.10 -6.93
N GLN A 193 -5.39 31.08 -6.04
CA GLN A 193 -4.29 31.90 -5.52
C GLN A 193 -3.53 31.22 -4.37
N GLN A 194 -4.16 30.27 -3.67
CA GLN A 194 -3.52 29.59 -2.54
C GLN A 194 -2.32 28.76 -3.00
N THR A 195 -1.22 28.88 -2.25
CA THR A 195 0.04 28.20 -2.47
C THR A 195 0.32 27.16 -1.37
N VAL A 196 0.47 25.89 -1.77
CA VAL A 196 0.84 24.79 -0.87
C VAL A 196 2.28 24.39 -1.14
N LEU A 197 3.13 24.46 -0.12
CA LEU A 197 4.50 23.97 -0.16
C LEU A 197 4.54 22.52 0.29
N VAL A 198 5.05 21.62 -0.54
CA VAL A 198 5.06 20.16 -0.27
C VAL A 198 6.48 19.63 -0.26
N GLY A 199 6.80 18.73 0.67
CA GLY A 199 8.13 18.13 0.74
C GLY A 199 8.29 16.97 1.72
N CYS A 200 9.50 16.43 1.79
CA CYS A 200 9.90 15.48 2.82
C CYS A 200 10.96 16.11 3.74
N PRO A 201 10.90 15.89 5.06
CA PRO A 201 11.90 16.43 5.99
C PRO A 201 13.28 15.82 5.74
N ALA A 202 14.30 16.35 6.41
CA ALA A 202 15.66 15.82 6.34
C ALA A 202 15.69 14.31 6.65
N GLY A 203 16.46 13.56 5.86
CA GLY A 203 16.57 12.11 5.91
C GLY A 203 15.47 11.34 5.16
N GLU A 204 14.37 11.99 4.77
CA GLU A 204 13.24 11.30 4.16
C GLU A 204 13.33 11.26 2.62
N TRP A 205 13.58 10.07 2.09
CA TRP A 205 13.73 9.83 0.65
C TRP A 205 12.47 9.27 -0.01
N HIS A 206 11.48 8.82 0.76
CA HIS A 206 10.25 8.21 0.24
C HIS A 206 9.29 9.29 -0.31
N SER A 207 9.61 9.80 -1.49
CA SER A 207 8.89 10.93 -2.11
C SER A 207 7.62 10.55 -2.88
N PHE A 208 7.33 9.27 -3.08
CA PHE A 208 6.12 8.86 -3.82
C PHE A 208 4.83 9.48 -3.26
N PRO A 209 4.55 9.44 -1.94
CA PRO A 209 3.30 9.98 -1.40
C PRO A 209 3.15 11.49 -1.60
N ILE A 210 4.23 12.27 -1.46
CA ILE A 210 4.17 13.72 -1.64
C ILE A 210 4.02 14.12 -3.12
N ARG A 211 4.54 13.31 -4.05
CA ARG A 211 4.37 13.51 -5.50
C ARG A 211 2.94 13.21 -5.91
N LEU A 212 2.36 12.13 -5.39
CA LEU A 212 0.96 11.82 -5.60
C LEU A 212 0.06 12.92 -5.00
N LEU A 213 0.34 13.38 -3.77
CA LEU A 213 -0.39 14.52 -3.20
C LEU A 213 -0.25 15.78 -4.05
N THR A 214 0.95 16.07 -4.59
CA THR A 214 1.18 17.19 -5.50
C THR A 214 0.28 17.12 -6.74
N LEU A 215 0.18 15.94 -7.36
CA LEU A 215 -0.72 15.71 -8.49
C LEU A 215 -2.18 16.01 -8.11
N LEU A 216 -2.65 15.45 -7.01
CA LEU A 216 -4.03 15.59 -6.56
C LEU A 216 -4.39 17.06 -6.26
N LEU A 217 -3.53 17.77 -5.53
CA LEU A 217 -3.74 19.18 -5.20
C LEU A 217 -3.70 20.09 -6.44
N ARG A 218 -2.77 19.85 -7.38
CA ARG A 218 -2.75 20.59 -8.66
C ARG A 218 -4.00 20.36 -9.50
N ARG A 219 -4.55 19.15 -9.48
CA ARG A 219 -5.82 18.83 -10.15
C ARG A 219 -7.04 19.50 -9.50
N ARG A 220 -6.92 19.94 -8.24
CA ARG A 220 -7.89 20.86 -7.58
C ARG A 220 -7.64 22.34 -7.88
N GLY A 221 -6.66 22.66 -8.73
CA GLY A 221 -6.36 24.02 -9.16
C GLY A 221 -5.48 24.82 -8.20
N LEU A 222 -4.96 24.19 -7.14
CA LEU A 222 -4.04 24.83 -6.18
C LEU A 222 -2.66 25.07 -6.81
N ASN A 223 -2.01 26.15 -6.39
CA ASN A 223 -0.59 26.35 -6.71
C ASN A 223 0.24 25.49 -5.77
N VAL A 224 0.90 24.45 -6.29
CA VAL A 224 1.70 23.53 -5.46
C VAL A 224 3.16 23.65 -5.83
N ILE A 225 3.99 24.02 -4.85
CA ILE A 225 5.44 24.05 -4.98
C ILE A 225 5.99 22.82 -4.25
N SER A 226 6.56 21.89 -5.00
CA SER A 226 7.18 20.69 -4.44
C SER A 226 8.68 20.88 -4.33
N LEU A 227 9.22 20.73 -3.12
CA LEU A 227 10.66 20.77 -2.84
C LEU A 227 11.32 19.39 -2.93
N GLY A 228 10.53 18.34 -3.13
CA GLY A 228 11.01 16.97 -3.25
C GLY A 228 11.38 16.33 -1.91
N ALA A 229 12.39 15.46 -1.96
CA ALA A 229 12.80 14.61 -0.84
C ALA A 229 13.98 15.23 -0.05
N ASN A 230 14.20 14.75 1.18
CA ASN A 230 15.37 15.06 2.00
C ASN A 230 15.70 16.56 2.08
N ILE A 231 14.74 17.38 2.52
CA ILE A 231 14.89 18.83 2.56
C ILE A 231 15.55 19.23 3.89
N PRO A 232 16.77 19.81 3.87
CA PRO A 232 17.39 20.35 5.08
C PRO A 232 16.60 21.54 5.62
N LEU A 233 16.62 21.72 6.94
CA LEU A 233 15.96 22.86 7.60
C LEU A 233 16.76 24.16 7.48
N ASP A 234 18.05 24.05 7.12
CA ASP A 234 18.90 25.20 6.85
C ASP A 234 18.24 26.12 5.82
N GLN A 235 18.12 27.40 6.16
CA GLN A 235 17.49 28.42 5.31
C GLN A 235 15.99 28.19 4.99
N MET A 236 15.33 27.21 5.61
CA MET A 236 13.92 26.91 5.33
C MET A 236 13.00 28.10 5.63
N GLN A 237 13.32 28.92 6.64
CA GLN A 237 12.61 30.17 6.91
C GLN A 237 12.72 31.18 5.75
N GLN A 238 13.89 31.28 5.12
CA GLN A 238 14.11 32.18 3.98
C GLN A 238 13.34 31.69 2.75
N THR A 239 13.40 30.38 2.48
CA THR A 239 12.61 29.73 1.42
C THR A 239 11.11 29.99 1.63
N ALA A 240 10.61 29.78 2.84
CA ALA A 240 9.21 29.99 3.17
C ALA A 240 8.80 31.48 3.08
N ALA A 241 9.66 32.41 3.47
CA ALA A 241 9.42 33.85 3.34
C ALA A 241 9.38 34.33 1.87
N SER A 242 10.16 33.69 0.99
CA SER A 242 10.16 33.94 -0.46
C SER A 242 8.89 33.41 -1.13
N ILE A 243 8.53 32.16 -0.81
CA ILE A 243 7.37 31.48 -1.39
C ILE A 243 6.05 32.03 -0.85
N ARG A 244 6.01 32.40 0.44
CA ARG A 244 4.81 32.76 1.21
C ARG A 244 3.69 31.73 1.06
N PRO A 245 3.93 30.46 1.44
CA PRO A 245 2.90 29.44 1.32
C PRO A 245 1.76 29.69 2.32
N ASP A 246 0.52 29.41 1.88
CA ASP A 246 -0.65 29.38 2.75
C ASP A 246 -0.67 28.13 3.64
N LEU A 247 -0.02 27.05 3.18
CA LEU A 247 0.15 25.80 3.92
C LEU A 247 1.44 25.09 3.54
N VAL A 248 2.14 24.54 4.53
CA VAL A 248 3.26 23.59 4.33
C VAL A 248 2.79 22.18 4.62
N VAL A 249 3.10 21.22 3.76
CA VAL A 249 2.79 19.80 3.94
C VAL A 249 4.08 18.97 3.88
N LEU A 250 4.42 18.32 4.99
CA LEU A 250 5.56 17.39 5.04
C LEU A 250 5.10 15.95 5.31
N ALA A 251 5.74 14.97 4.65
CA ALA A 251 5.46 13.55 4.90
C ALA A 251 6.69 12.84 5.47
N ALA A 252 6.50 12.00 6.49
CA ALA A 252 7.53 11.17 7.11
C ALA A 252 7.07 9.70 7.17
N GLN A 253 7.95 8.77 6.83
CA GLN A 253 7.70 7.31 6.83
C GLN A 253 8.41 6.60 7.99
N GLN A 254 9.38 7.24 8.64
CA GLN A 254 10.27 6.63 9.63
C GLN A 254 10.29 7.46 10.93
N LEU A 255 10.77 6.84 12.02
CA LEU A 255 10.88 7.51 13.31
C LEU A 255 11.87 8.67 13.28
N THR A 256 13.02 8.47 12.62
CA THR A 256 14.04 9.51 12.38
C THR A 256 13.48 10.70 11.61
N THR A 257 12.67 10.43 10.59
CA THR A 257 12.08 11.48 9.75
C THR A 257 10.89 12.15 10.44
N ALA A 258 10.20 11.47 11.37
CA ALA A 258 9.23 12.10 12.26
C ALA A 258 9.88 13.09 13.24
N ALA A 259 11.07 12.77 13.77
CA ALA A 259 11.84 13.70 14.60
C ALA A 259 12.31 14.93 13.79
N ALA A 260 12.80 14.72 12.56
CA ALA A 260 13.13 15.82 11.65
C ALA A 260 11.89 16.69 11.33
N LEU A 261 10.72 16.07 11.15
CA LEU A 261 9.45 16.76 10.94
C LEU A 261 9.05 17.58 12.17
N ARG A 262 9.28 17.09 13.39
CA ARG A 262 9.08 17.88 14.62
C ARG A 262 9.93 19.14 14.61
N SER A 263 11.22 19.03 14.26
CA SER A 263 12.10 20.20 14.15
C SER A 263 11.60 21.21 13.10
N ALA A 264 11.09 20.72 11.96
CA ALA A 264 10.45 21.56 10.95
C ALA A 264 9.22 22.28 11.50
N SER A 265 8.39 21.56 12.27
CA SER A 265 7.13 22.08 12.81
C SER A 265 7.33 23.23 13.80
N VAL A 266 8.36 23.15 14.65
CA VAL A 266 8.74 24.24 15.56
C VAL A 266 9.17 25.48 14.77
N LEU A 267 9.95 25.30 13.71
CA LEU A 267 10.40 26.39 12.84
C LEU A 267 9.22 27.09 12.15
N PHE A 268 8.27 26.33 11.59
CA PHE A 268 7.10 26.90 10.91
C PHE A 268 6.09 27.52 11.87
N GLN A 269 5.92 26.96 13.06
CA GLN A 269 5.11 27.54 14.13
C GLN A 269 5.66 28.92 14.55
N GLN A 270 6.97 29.04 14.74
CA GLN A 270 7.63 30.33 15.03
C GLN A 270 7.45 31.35 13.88
N ALA A 271 7.50 30.88 12.64
CA ALA A 271 7.25 31.69 11.45
C ALA A 271 5.76 32.00 11.21
N LYS A 272 4.84 31.44 12.01
CA LYS A 272 3.38 31.54 11.85
C LYS A 272 2.87 31.06 10.49
N ILE A 273 3.49 30.00 9.94
CA ILE A 273 3.12 29.40 8.65
C ILE A 273 2.49 28.04 8.91
N PRO A 274 1.17 27.85 8.69
CA PRO A 274 0.49 26.59 8.96
C PRO A 274 1.23 25.39 8.37
N MET A 275 1.42 24.35 9.19
CA MET A 275 2.07 23.11 8.77
C MET A 275 1.15 21.93 9.02
N ALA A 276 0.89 21.17 7.97
CA ALA A 276 0.26 19.87 8.03
C ALA A 276 1.28 18.75 7.75
N TYR A 277 0.96 17.55 8.19
CA TYR A 277 1.84 16.40 8.03
C TYR A 277 1.09 15.09 7.87
N GLY A 278 1.79 14.09 7.33
CA GLY A 278 1.29 12.73 7.21
C GLY A 278 2.42 11.71 7.02
N GLY A 279 2.03 10.50 6.65
CA GLY A 279 2.93 9.39 6.36
C GLY A 279 2.78 8.21 7.31
N LEU A 280 3.33 7.06 6.91
CA LEU A 280 3.01 5.77 7.52
C LEU A 280 3.40 5.67 8.99
N ILE A 281 4.44 6.38 9.42
CA ILE A 281 4.93 6.34 10.80
C ILE A 281 3.85 6.78 11.80
N PHE A 282 3.04 7.78 11.44
CA PHE A 282 1.95 8.29 12.28
C PHE A 282 0.75 7.35 12.34
N LYS A 283 0.62 6.43 11.38
CA LYS A 283 -0.35 5.33 11.43
C LYS A 283 0.16 4.17 12.28
N ARG A 284 1.46 3.85 12.18
CA ARG A 284 2.10 2.80 12.97
C ARG A 284 2.20 3.16 14.44
N ILE A 285 2.48 4.43 14.74
CA ILE A 285 2.67 4.96 16.09
C ILE A 285 1.75 6.16 16.29
N PRO A 286 0.45 5.95 16.61
CA PRO A 286 -0.51 7.05 16.77
C PRO A 286 -0.11 8.08 17.83
N GLY A 287 0.61 7.67 18.88
CA GLY A 287 1.10 8.56 19.94
C GLY A 287 2.06 9.65 19.46
N LEU A 288 2.72 9.46 18.30
CA LEU A 288 3.56 10.51 17.70
C LEU A 288 2.75 11.73 17.26
N ARG A 289 1.46 11.58 16.97
CA ARG A 289 0.60 12.68 16.49
C ARG A 289 0.52 13.80 17.52
N GLU A 290 0.60 13.48 18.81
CA GLU A 290 0.56 14.48 19.89
C GLU A 290 1.89 15.25 20.04
N LYS A 291 2.99 14.68 19.51
CA LYS A 291 4.37 15.19 19.65
C LYS A 291 4.80 16.10 18.50
N ILE A 292 3.97 16.25 17.48
CA ILE A 292 4.23 17.10 16.32
C ILE A 292 3.29 18.32 16.35
N PRO A 293 3.84 19.54 16.54
CA PRO A 293 3.12 20.80 16.35
C PRO A 293 2.60 21.02 14.90
N GLY A 294 1.47 20.44 14.53
CA GLY A 294 0.88 20.66 13.21
C GLY A 294 -0.42 19.90 12.98
N PHE A 295 -0.93 19.95 11.75
CA PHE A 295 -2.18 19.29 11.37
C PHE A 295 -1.92 17.91 10.78
N TYR A 296 -2.30 16.85 11.49
CA TYR A 296 -2.29 15.51 10.90
C TYR A 296 -3.33 15.41 9.78
N LEU A 297 -2.91 15.00 8.58
CA LEU A 297 -3.76 14.93 7.39
C LEU A 297 -4.63 13.67 7.31
N GLY A 298 -4.34 12.65 8.12
CA GLY A 298 -5.08 11.39 8.13
C GLY A 298 -4.28 10.20 7.63
N ASP A 299 -4.95 9.04 7.57
CA ASP A 299 -4.33 7.74 7.30
C ASP A 299 -4.33 7.35 5.80
N THR A 300 -5.01 8.12 4.95
CA THR A 300 -5.18 7.86 3.51
C THR A 300 -4.95 9.16 2.72
N LEU A 301 -4.46 9.04 1.47
CA LEU A 301 -4.12 10.22 0.65
C LEU A 301 -5.38 10.94 0.15
N GLU A 302 -6.48 10.20 0.00
CA GLU A 302 -7.80 10.69 -0.32
C GLU A 302 -8.27 11.70 0.74
N ASN A 303 -8.19 11.32 2.01
CA ASN A 303 -8.56 12.17 3.13
C ASN A 303 -7.61 13.37 3.27
N CYS A 304 -6.33 13.20 2.89
CA CYS A 304 -5.36 14.31 2.93
C CYS A 304 -5.79 15.49 2.04
N VAL A 305 -6.37 15.23 0.86
CA VAL A 305 -6.80 16.29 -0.06
C VAL A 305 -7.94 17.11 0.55
N GLU A 306 -8.94 16.43 1.10
CA GLU A 306 -10.07 17.07 1.77
C GLU A 306 -9.59 17.88 2.98
N ARG A 307 -8.69 17.30 3.77
CA ARG A 307 -8.14 17.96 4.96
C ARG A 307 -7.31 19.19 4.60
N VAL A 308 -6.57 19.17 3.49
CA VAL A 308 -5.85 20.36 2.99
C VAL A 308 -6.83 21.47 2.60
N GLU A 309 -7.93 21.15 1.92
CA GLU A 309 -8.95 22.14 1.55
C GLU A 309 -9.60 22.78 2.79
N GLU A 310 -9.92 21.99 3.81
CA GLU A 310 -10.43 22.50 5.10
C GLU A 310 -9.46 23.49 5.75
N LEU A 311 -8.17 23.15 5.77
CA LEU A 311 -7.12 23.99 6.36
C LEU A 311 -6.89 25.28 5.56
N LEU A 312 -7.13 25.28 4.25
CA LEU A 312 -7.01 26.47 3.41
C LEU A 312 -8.25 27.38 3.46
N ALA A 313 -9.39 26.86 3.93
CA ALA A 313 -10.66 27.59 3.96
C ALA A 313 -10.82 28.51 5.18
N ASP A 314 -10.14 28.25 6.29
CA ASP A 314 -10.33 28.94 7.57
C ASP A 314 -8.97 29.39 8.16
N PRO A 315 -8.87 30.52 8.90
CA PRO A 315 -7.64 30.91 9.57
C PRO A 315 -7.29 29.89 10.65
N VAL A 316 -6.37 29.01 10.32
CA VAL A 316 -6.11 27.85 11.17
C VAL A 316 -5.42 28.25 12.46
N HIS A 317 -6.07 27.98 13.59
CA HIS A 317 -5.41 27.98 14.89
C HIS A 317 -4.57 26.72 14.99
N TYR A 318 -3.27 26.87 15.28
CA TYR A 318 -2.42 25.72 15.56
C TYR A 318 -3.04 24.86 16.67
N PRO A 319 -3.07 23.52 16.50
CA PRO A 319 -3.54 22.66 17.57
C PRO A 319 -2.56 22.76 18.74
N GLU A 320 -3.09 22.68 19.96
CA GLU A 320 -2.24 22.50 21.13
C GLU A 320 -1.45 21.20 20.96
N SER A 321 -0.11 21.29 21.02
CA SER A 321 0.78 20.13 20.96
C SER A 321 1.39 19.91 22.34
N THR A 322 1.55 18.64 22.73
CA THR A 322 2.32 18.34 23.95
C THR A 322 3.80 18.55 23.66
N PHE A 323 4.36 19.56 24.30
CA PHE A 323 5.80 19.78 24.28
C PHE A 323 6.50 18.53 24.84
N VAL A 324 7.49 18.05 24.09
CA VAL A 324 8.46 17.08 24.61
C VAL A 324 9.21 17.75 25.76
N SER A 325 9.38 17.03 26.88
CA SER A 325 10.01 17.61 28.07
C SER A 325 11.44 18.08 27.76
N GLU A 326 11.88 19.18 28.36
CA GLU A 326 13.27 19.65 28.22
C GLU A 326 14.26 18.56 28.64
N THR A 327 13.91 17.79 29.67
CA THR A 327 14.69 16.64 30.13
C THR A 327 14.90 15.58 29.05
N ASP A 328 13.87 15.26 28.25
CA ASP A 328 14.00 14.28 27.16
C ASP A 328 14.89 14.77 26.02
N LEU A 329 14.76 16.05 25.67
CA LEU A 329 15.62 16.69 24.67
C LEU A 329 17.08 16.74 25.15
N GLU A 330 17.31 16.99 26.43
CA GLU A 330 18.66 16.94 27.03
C GLU A 330 19.25 15.53 27.00
N ILE A 331 18.46 14.49 27.32
CA ILE A 331 18.92 13.10 27.25
C ILE A 331 19.29 12.75 25.80
N ALA A 332 18.46 13.11 24.82
CA ALA A 332 18.75 12.89 23.40
C ALA A 332 20.05 13.60 22.96
N ALA A 333 20.21 14.87 23.34
CA ALA A 333 21.41 15.64 23.03
C ALA A 333 22.68 15.04 23.64
N ARG A 334 22.62 14.61 24.91
CA ARG A 334 23.73 13.93 25.58
C ARG A 334 24.05 12.59 24.93
N PHE A 335 23.03 11.81 24.57
CA PHE A 335 23.19 10.55 23.84
C PHE A 335 23.93 10.77 22.52
N ARG A 336 23.50 11.73 21.69
CA ARG A 336 24.19 12.09 20.44
C ARG A 336 25.64 12.52 20.67
N ALA A 337 25.90 13.35 21.69
CA ALA A 337 27.25 13.81 22.01
C ALA A 337 28.20 12.69 22.46
N LYS A 338 27.65 11.65 23.12
CA LYS A 338 28.39 10.48 23.61
C LYS A 338 28.43 9.32 22.62
N TRP A 339 27.78 9.46 21.46
CA TRP A 339 27.69 8.40 20.47
C TRP A 339 29.04 7.78 20.10
N PRO A 340 30.10 8.54 19.75
CA PRO A 340 31.35 7.93 19.29
C PRO A 340 31.99 7.04 20.37
N GLN A 341 31.86 7.43 21.65
CA GLN A 341 32.36 6.64 22.78
C GLN A 341 31.51 5.38 23.01
N ILE A 342 30.18 5.51 22.93
CA ILE A 342 29.25 4.37 23.05
C ILE A 342 29.52 3.36 21.93
N GLU A 343 29.67 3.82 20.69
CA GLU A 343 29.95 2.96 19.54
C GLU A 343 31.30 2.23 19.67
N MET A 344 32.36 2.96 20.07
CA MET A 344 33.66 2.34 20.33
C MET A 344 33.58 1.24 21.39
N ARG A 345 32.87 1.49 22.50
CA ARG A 345 32.67 0.53 23.59
C ARG A 345 31.83 -0.67 23.14
N LEU A 346 30.77 -0.43 22.38
CA LEU A 346 29.92 -1.45 21.80
C LEU A 346 30.72 -2.38 20.87
N MET A 347 31.54 -1.82 19.97
CA MET A 347 32.36 -2.63 19.05
C MET A 347 33.35 -3.52 19.79
N ALA A 348 33.99 -3.01 20.86
CA ALA A 348 34.85 -3.84 21.71
C ALA A 348 34.06 -5.01 22.35
N GLY A 349 32.89 -4.73 22.92
CA GLY A 349 32.04 -5.75 23.54
C GLY A 349 31.49 -6.78 22.54
N LEU A 350 31.13 -6.36 21.32
CA LEU A 350 30.69 -7.29 20.26
C LEU A 350 31.82 -8.17 19.74
N GLN A 351 33.05 -7.66 19.68
CA GLN A 351 34.23 -8.47 19.32
C GLN A 351 34.47 -9.57 20.36
N GLU A 352 34.46 -9.23 21.66
CA GLU A 352 34.61 -10.19 22.75
C GLU A 352 33.53 -11.28 22.73
N LYS A 353 32.27 -10.89 22.44
CA LYS A 353 31.12 -11.80 22.35
C LYS A 353 31.05 -12.58 21.01
N SER A 354 32.04 -12.43 20.12
CA SER A 354 32.06 -13.04 18.77
C SER A 354 30.81 -12.71 17.92
N LEU A 355 30.28 -11.51 18.10
CA LEU A 355 29.09 -10.98 17.40
C LEU A 355 29.46 -9.97 16.31
N ALA A 356 30.73 -9.56 16.22
CA ALA A 356 31.19 -8.63 15.21
C ALA A 356 30.95 -9.18 13.78
N SER A 357 30.49 -8.31 12.88
CA SER A 357 30.22 -8.61 11.48
C SER A 357 30.47 -7.36 10.64
N GLU A 358 30.75 -7.53 9.35
CA GLU A 358 30.98 -6.44 8.39
C GLU A 358 29.83 -5.43 8.35
N TYR A 359 28.60 -5.86 8.61
CA TYR A 359 27.40 -5.01 8.60
C TYR A 359 27.11 -4.28 9.91
N MET A 360 27.93 -4.49 10.97
CA MET A 360 27.62 -3.96 12.30
C MET A 360 27.61 -2.44 12.35
N ALA A 361 28.52 -1.77 11.62
CA ALA A 361 28.54 -0.30 11.56
C ALA A 361 27.21 0.28 11.06
N THR A 362 26.64 -0.31 9.99
CA THR A 362 25.34 0.09 9.44
C THR A 362 24.21 -0.16 10.43
N VAL A 363 24.22 -1.31 11.12
CA VAL A 363 23.20 -1.66 12.12
C VAL A 363 23.26 -0.68 13.31
N ASN A 364 24.45 -0.30 13.77
CA ASN A 364 24.61 0.66 14.86
C ASN A 364 24.13 2.05 14.50
N ALA A 365 24.52 2.53 13.31
CA ALA A 365 24.07 3.81 12.77
C ALA A 365 22.54 3.86 12.75
N PHE A 366 21.91 2.83 12.16
CA PHE A 366 20.46 2.74 12.13
C PHE A 366 19.82 2.72 13.52
N PHE A 367 20.28 1.81 14.40
CA PHE A 367 19.69 1.64 15.72
C PHE A 367 19.73 2.94 16.52
N ALA A 368 20.87 3.61 16.52
CA ALA A 368 21.03 4.73 17.41
C ALA A 368 20.55 6.06 16.79
N GLU A 369 20.46 6.20 15.47
CA GLU A 369 19.67 7.28 14.87
C GLU A 369 18.19 7.15 15.26
N GLY A 370 17.65 5.93 15.20
CA GLY A 370 16.30 5.62 15.66
C GLY A 370 16.09 5.90 17.15
N LEU A 371 17.02 5.48 18.00
CA LEU A 371 16.96 5.73 19.44
C LEU A 371 17.04 7.23 19.78
N ALA A 372 17.94 7.97 19.11
CA ALA A 372 18.02 9.42 19.26
C ALA A 372 16.69 10.09 18.86
N ALA A 373 16.10 9.66 17.75
CA ALA A 373 14.80 10.16 17.29
C ALA A 373 13.66 9.82 18.28
N ALA A 374 13.64 8.60 18.82
CA ALA A 374 12.67 8.18 19.83
C ALA A 374 12.72 9.08 21.08
N LEU A 375 13.94 9.39 21.55
CA LEU A 375 14.18 10.31 22.66
C LEU A 375 13.77 11.75 22.33
N GLU A 376 14.06 12.24 21.12
CA GLU A 376 13.63 13.57 20.65
C GLU A 376 12.10 13.71 20.53
N LEU A 377 11.41 12.57 20.40
CA LEU A 377 9.95 12.46 20.38
C LEU A 377 9.36 12.13 21.77
N GLY A 378 10.21 12.01 22.79
CA GLY A 378 9.83 11.92 24.21
C GLY A 378 9.68 10.52 24.79
N ASP A 379 9.91 9.46 24.01
CA ASP A 379 9.80 8.09 24.51
C ASP A 379 10.73 7.11 23.76
N PRO A 380 11.74 6.52 24.43
CA PRO A 380 12.58 5.49 23.80
C PRO A 380 11.79 4.24 23.37
N ALA A 381 10.62 3.96 23.96
CA ALA A 381 9.78 2.82 23.59
C ALA A 381 9.22 2.92 22.17
N TRP A 382 9.24 4.09 21.53
CA TRP A 382 8.90 4.19 20.11
C TRP A 382 9.82 3.34 19.22
N MET A 383 11.05 3.09 19.67
CA MET A 383 12.02 2.24 18.97
C MET A 383 11.58 0.77 18.89
N GLU A 384 10.66 0.32 19.75
CA GLU A 384 10.16 -1.06 19.72
C GLU A 384 9.46 -1.41 18.41
N ASN A 385 8.83 -0.44 17.74
CA ASN A 385 8.22 -0.63 16.42
C ASN A 385 9.28 -0.97 15.36
N ASP A 386 10.40 -0.25 15.37
CA ASP A 386 11.51 -0.48 14.45
C ASP A 386 12.22 -1.79 14.79
N LEU A 387 12.37 -2.14 16.07
CA LEU A 387 12.92 -3.43 16.50
C LEU A 387 12.04 -4.62 16.08
N ALA A 388 10.71 -4.50 16.21
CA ALA A 388 9.77 -5.50 15.73
C ALA A 388 9.86 -5.68 14.21
N TRP A 389 9.96 -4.57 13.47
CA TRP A 389 10.14 -4.57 12.02
C TRP A 389 11.46 -5.26 11.62
N VAL A 390 12.58 -4.91 12.27
CA VAL A 390 13.88 -5.58 12.05
C VAL A 390 13.79 -7.07 12.35
N GLY A 391 13.11 -7.46 13.43
CA GLY A 391 12.91 -8.88 13.78
C GLY A 391 12.19 -9.67 12.68
N GLN A 392 11.14 -9.08 12.08
CA GLN A 392 10.43 -9.68 10.95
C GLN A 392 11.30 -9.75 9.69
N LEU A 393 12.03 -8.69 9.37
CA LEU A 393 12.96 -8.65 8.24
C LEU A 393 14.04 -9.74 8.34
N LEU A 394 14.65 -9.90 9.53
CA LEU A 394 15.64 -10.94 9.78
C LEU A 394 15.04 -12.33 9.62
N THR A 395 13.82 -12.54 10.12
CA THR A 395 13.09 -13.81 9.98
C THR A 395 12.79 -14.13 8.52
N GLY A 396 12.29 -13.17 7.73
CA GLY A 396 12.03 -13.32 6.30
C GLY A 396 13.29 -13.64 5.49
N ARG A 397 14.44 -13.16 5.94
CA ARG A 397 15.76 -13.44 5.33
C ARG A 397 16.47 -14.65 5.92
N GLN A 398 15.81 -15.44 6.75
CA GLN A 398 16.36 -16.64 7.42
C GLN A 398 17.61 -16.33 8.28
N ILE A 399 17.74 -15.08 8.77
CA ILE A 399 18.79 -14.67 9.69
C ILE A 399 18.34 -14.93 11.12
N SER A 400 19.20 -15.56 11.92
CA SER A 400 18.86 -15.93 13.31
C SER A 400 18.63 -14.69 14.19
N ILE A 401 17.38 -14.50 14.63
CA ILE A 401 16.97 -13.46 15.58
C ILE A 401 17.64 -13.58 16.96
N ARG A 402 18.26 -14.74 17.25
CA ARG A 402 18.97 -15.00 18.52
C ARG A 402 20.13 -14.04 18.78
N ARG A 403 20.62 -13.33 17.76
CA ARG A 403 21.69 -12.33 17.88
C ARG A 403 21.21 -10.95 18.33
N LEU A 404 19.89 -10.68 18.29
CA LEU A 404 19.35 -9.37 18.65
C LEU A 404 19.48 -9.07 20.14
N LYS A 405 19.12 -10.02 21.02
CA LYS A 405 19.22 -9.80 22.47
C LYS A 405 20.66 -9.54 22.95
N PRO A 406 21.67 -10.37 22.58
CA PRO A 406 23.04 -10.10 22.98
C PRO A 406 23.58 -8.77 22.45
N TYR A 407 23.12 -8.33 21.27
CA TYR A 407 23.45 -7.03 20.72
C TYR A 407 22.87 -5.89 21.55
N LEU A 408 21.56 -5.93 21.85
CA LEU A 408 20.89 -4.91 22.65
C LEU A 408 21.42 -4.84 24.08
N ASP A 409 21.81 -5.96 24.68
CA ASP A 409 22.44 -5.98 26.00
C ASP A 409 23.86 -5.39 25.97
N ALA A 410 24.67 -5.69 24.95
CA ALA A 410 25.96 -5.02 24.76
C ALA A 410 25.79 -3.50 24.54
N TYR A 411 24.72 -3.09 23.84
CA TYR A 411 24.37 -1.68 23.66
C TYR A 411 24.01 -1.02 25.00
N ARG A 412 23.18 -1.70 25.82
CA ARG A 412 22.82 -1.27 27.17
C ARG A 412 24.05 -1.07 28.05
N GLU A 413 24.97 -2.04 28.06
CA GLU A 413 26.23 -1.98 28.82
C GLU A 413 27.11 -0.79 28.37
N ALA A 414 27.19 -0.53 27.07
CA ALA A 414 27.94 0.60 26.53
C ALA A 414 27.33 1.95 26.94
N ILE A 415 26.00 2.10 26.90
CA ILE A 415 25.31 3.31 27.38
C ILE A 415 25.53 3.51 28.88
N GLU A 416 25.40 2.44 29.67
CA GLU A 416 25.60 2.50 31.13
C GLU A 416 27.01 2.98 31.50
N SER A 417 28.03 2.51 30.77
CA SER A 417 29.43 2.92 30.91
C SER A 417 29.65 4.40 30.58
N GLU A 418 29.14 4.87 29.44
CA GLU A 418 29.51 6.18 28.89
C GLU A 418 28.61 7.34 29.35
N MET A 419 27.38 7.03 29.78
CA MET A 419 26.38 8.03 30.20
C MET A 419 26.03 7.97 31.69
N GLY A 420 26.32 6.86 32.40
CA GLY A 420 26.00 6.70 33.82
C GLY A 420 24.54 7.02 34.15
N GLU A 421 24.30 7.85 35.17
CA GLU A 421 22.95 8.26 35.59
C GLU A 421 22.13 8.90 34.45
N SER A 422 22.78 9.67 33.57
CA SER A 422 22.08 10.32 32.44
C SER A 422 21.59 9.32 31.38
N GLY A 423 22.08 8.08 31.40
CA GLY A 423 21.63 6.99 30.54
C GLY A 423 20.55 6.10 31.18
N MET A 424 20.18 6.30 32.46
CA MET A 424 19.28 5.40 33.19
C MET A 424 17.92 5.19 32.54
N ARG A 425 17.36 6.24 31.91
CA ARG A 425 16.09 6.12 31.20
C ARG A 425 16.20 5.15 30.02
N ILE A 426 17.29 5.24 29.26
CA ILE A 426 17.54 4.38 28.10
C ILE A 426 17.85 2.95 28.56
N THR A 427 18.75 2.78 29.53
CA THR A 427 19.16 1.46 30.01
C THR A 427 18.05 0.74 30.76
N GLY A 428 17.20 1.49 31.49
CA GLY A 428 15.99 0.97 32.12
C GLY A 428 14.97 0.47 31.11
N TRP A 429 14.73 1.23 30.04
CA TRP A 429 13.88 0.77 28.93
C TRP A 429 14.45 -0.49 28.25
N LEU A 430 15.75 -0.48 27.88
CA LEU A 430 16.39 -1.65 27.26
C LEU A 430 16.31 -2.90 28.15
N ARG A 431 16.47 -2.76 29.46
CA ARG A 431 16.31 -3.87 30.42
C ARG A 431 14.90 -4.44 30.38
N ASN A 432 13.87 -3.58 30.50
CA ASN A 432 12.48 -4.00 30.44
C ASN A 432 12.14 -4.70 29.11
N TYR A 433 12.65 -4.18 27.99
CA TYR A 433 12.44 -4.77 26.66
C TYR A 433 13.10 -6.16 26.54
N LEU A 434 14.31 -6.33 27.11
CA LEU A 434 15.05 -7.59 27.11
C LEU A 434 14.47 -8.65 28.06
N ASP A 435 13.82 -8.24 29.14
CA ASP A 435 13.17 -9.13 30.11
C ASP A 435 11.79 -9.60 29.63
N GLY A 436 11.08 -8.76 28.88
CA GLY A 436 9.72 -9.02 28.38
C GLY A 436 9.65 -9.79 27.05
N ASN A 437 10.72 -9.81 26.26
CA ASN A 437 10.86 -10.54 25.00
C ASN A 437 11.99 -11.54 25.10
#